data_AF-A0A3D4TV18-F1
#
_entry.id   AF-A0A3D4TV18-F1
#
_cell.length_a   1.000
_cell.length_b   1.000
_cell.length_c   1.000
_cell.angle_alpha   90.00
_cell.angle_beta   90.00
_cell.angle_gamma   90.00
#
_symmetry.space_group_name_H-M   'P 1'
#
loop_
_entity.id
_entity.type
_entity.pdbx_description
1 polymer ?
#
loop_
_entity_poly.entity_id
_entity_poly.type
_entity_poly.pdbx_seq_one_letter_code
_entity_poly.pdbx_strand_id
1 'polypeptide(L)' 'CAAAVAAISQGWMDSPLLIDLPGGRLSIEWAGPGHPVMMTGPASRVYEGQVRL' A
#
# COMPACT_ATOMS: atom_id res chain seq x y z
N CYS A 1 0.43 -3.24 -3.41
CA CYS A 1 1.88 -2.92 -3.34
C CYS A 1 2.58 -3.31 -4.63
N ALA A 2 2.61 -4.60 -5.02
CA ALA A 2 3.29 -5.04 -6.25
C ALA A 2 2.81 -4.30 -7.51
N ALA A 3 1.50 -4.03 -7.63
CA ALA A 3 0.95 -3.25 -8.74
C ALA A 3 1.49 -1.81 -8.82
N ALA A 4 1.70 -1.15 -7.68
CA ALA A 4 2.24 0.21 -7.63
C ALA A 4 3.72 0.25 -8.03
N VAL A 5 4.50 -0.72 -7.52
CA VAL A 5 5.90 -0.90 -7.89
C VAL A 5 6.03 -1.18 -9.40
N ALA A 6 5.16 -2.02 -9.96
CA ALA A 6 5.13 -2.29 -11.40
C ALA A 6 4.75 -1.05 -12.23
N ALA A 7 3.75 -0.27 -11.81
CA ALA A 7 3.35 0.95 -12.49
C ALA A 7 4.44 2.03 -12.47
N ILE A 8 5.09 2.23 -11.32
CA ILE A 8 6.25 3.15 -11.19
C ILE A 8 7.42 2.65 -12.04
N SER A 9 7.72 1.35 -12.00
CA SER A 9 8.82 0.77 -12.77
C SER A 9 8.59 0.83 -14.29
N GLN A 10 7.34 0.86 -14.75
CA GLN A 10 6.97 1.01 -16.16
C GLN A 10 6.87 2.49 -16.59
N GLY A 11 7.06 3.44 -15.67
CA GLY A 11 6.92 4.88 -15.93
C GLY A 11 5.47 5.31 -16.16
N TRP A 12 4.49 4.52 -15.70
CA TRP A 12 3.07 4.84 -15.85
C TRP A 12 2.54 5.76 -14.75
N MET A 13 3.21 5.76 -13.59
CA MET A 13 2.83 6.58 -12.43
C MET A 13 4.09 6.98 -11.66
N ASP A 14 4.08 8.16 -11.06
CA ASP A 14 5.17 8.63 -10.18
C ASP A 14 4.77 8.51 -8.71
N SER A 15 5.76 8.28 -7.85
CA SER A 15 5.58 8.30 -6.39
C SER A 15 5.58 9.74 -5.87
N PRO A 16 4.74 10.09 -4.87
CA PRO A 16 3.78 9.24 -4.16
C PRO A 16 2.46 9.08 -4.93
N LEU A 17 1.84 7.88 -4.86
CA LEU A 17 0.57 7.60 -5.53
C LEU A 17 -0.49 7.01 -4.60
N LEU A 18 -1.75 7.31 -4.93
CA LEU A 18 -2.92 6.81 -4.23
C LEU A 18 -3.57 5.68 -5.05
N ILE A 19 -3.91 4.60 -4.36
CA ILE A 19 -4.60 3.45 -4.93
C ILE A 19 -5.97 3.35 -4.29
N ASP A 20 -7.00 3.37 -5.12
CA ASP A 20 -8.36 3.02 -4.71
C ASP A 20 -8.50 1.50 -4.72
N LEU A 21 -8.72 0.90 -3.55
CA LEU A 21 -9.09 -0.51 -3.40
C LEU A 21 -10.54 -0.60 -2.93
N PRO A 22 -11.22 -1.75 -3.14
CA PRO A 22 -12.60 -1.93 -2.67
C PRO A 22 -12.79 -1.68 -1.16
N GLY A 23 -11.75 -1.90 -0.36
CA GLY A 23 -11.74 -1.66 1.09
C GLY A 23 -11.35 -0.24 1.52
N GLY A 24 -11.06 0.66 0.57
CA GLY A 24 -10.65 2.04 0.83
C GLY A 24 -9.40 2.49 0.07
N ARG A 25 -8.96 3.71 0.37
CA ARG A 25 -7.79 4.33 -0.26
C ARG A 25 -6.50 4.00 0.48
N LEU A 26 -5.46 3.69 -0.28
CA LEU A 26 -4.13 3.40 0.25
C LEU A 26 -3.09 4.26 -0.47
N SER A 27 -2.32 5.02 0.29
CA SER A 27 -1.17 5.79 -0.19
C SER A 27 0.05 4.89 -0.26
N ILE A 28 0.75 4.90 -1.39
CA ILE A 28 2.01 4.21 -1.59
C ILE A 28 3.10 5.21 -1.96
N GLU A 29 4.22 5.14 -1.25
CA GLU A 29 5.42 5.92 -1.55
C GLU A 29 6.59 4.97 -1.79
N TRP A 30 7.30 5.17 -2.90
CA TRP A 30 8.44 4.35 -3.26
C TRP A 30 9.45 5.16 -4.08
N ALA A 31 10.68 5.28 -3.58
CA ALA A 31 11.77 6.02 -4.22
C ALA A 31 12.55 5.18 -5.26
N GLY A 32 11.99 4.05 -5.71
CA GLY A 32 12.57 3.21 -6.75
C GLY A 32 13.47 2.06 -6.23
N PRO A 33 14.17 1.37 -7.13
CA PRO A 33 14.94 0.16 -6.81
C PRO A 33 15.91 0.37 -5.65
N GLY A 34 15.95 -0.58 -4.72
CA GLY A 34 16.79 -0.49 -3.51
C GLY A 34 16.18 0.30 -2.35
N HIS A 35 15.07 1.01 -2.57
CA HIS A 35 14.34 1.70 -1.50
C HIS A 35 13.14 0.89 -1.03
N PRO A 36 12.79 0.94 0.27
CA PRO A 36 11.60 0.30 0.78
C PRO A 36 10.34 0.98 0.26
N VAL A 37 9.27 0.20 0.09
CA VAL A 37 7.94 0.69 -0.26
C VAL A 37 7.19 1.02 1.02
N MET A 38 6.78 2.28 1.17
CA MET A 38 5.98 2.74 2.28
C MET A 38 4.49 2.72 1.91
N MET A 39 3.65 2.27 2.84
CA MET A 39 2.22 2.13 2.65
C MET A 39 1.47 2.74 3.82
N THR A 40 0.52 3.62 3.52
CA THR A 40 -0.31 4.27 4.53
C THR A 40 -1.77 4.18 4.13
N GLY A 41 -2.59 3.60 5.00
CA GLY A 41 -4.02 3.43 4.78
C GLY A 41 -4.78 3.36 6.09
N PRO A 42 -6.10 3.57 6.06
CA PRO A 42 -6.92 3.48 7.25
C PRO A 42 -6.96 2.02 7.74
N ALA A 43 -6.73 1.84 9.04
CA ALA A 43 -6.96 0.58 9.73
C ALA A 43 -8.12 0.76 10.71
N SER A 44 -9.11 -0.12 10.65
CA SER A 44 -10.23 -0.13 11.59
C SER A 44 -10.25 -1.44 12.36
N ARG A 45 -10.40 -1.31 13.69
CA ARG A 45 -10.52 -2.45 14.58
C ARG A 45 -11.96 -2.98 14.51
N VAL A 46 -12.14 -4.17 13.95
CA VAL A 46 -13.46 -4.78 13.80
C VAL A 46 -13.87 -5.65 14.99
N TYR A 47 -12.90 -6.22 15.71
CA TYR A 47 -13.13 -7.09 16.85
C TYR A 47 -11.86 -7.23 17.70
N GLU A 48 -12.02 -7.61 18.97
CA GLU A 48 -10.94 -8.00 19.88
C GLU A 48 -11.33 -9.31 20.56
N GLY A 49 -10.45 -10.31 20.51
CA GLY A 49 -10.66 -11.59 21.18
C GLY A 49 -9.36 -12.37 21.33
N GLN A 50 -9.39 -13.44 22.12
CA GLN A 50 -8.25 -14.30 22.36
C GLN A 50 -8.44 -15.65 21.65
N VAL A 51 -7.43 -16.09 20.91
CA VAL A 51 -7.36 -17.45 20.34
C VAL A 51 -6.62 -18.32 21.35
N ARG A 52 -7.27 -19.37 21.89
CA ARG A 52 -6.59 -20.44 22.64
C ARG A 52 -6.19 -21.52 21.64
N LEU A 53 -4.89 -21.81 21.58
CA LEU A 53 -4.29 -22.90 20.80
C LEU A 53 -4.36 -24.21 21.59
#